data_AF-A0A820N0Z7-F1
#
_entry.id   AF-A0A820N0Z7-F1
#
_cell.length_a   1.000
_cell.length_b   1.000
_cell.length_c   1.000
_cell.angle_alpha   90.00
_cell.angle_beta   90.00
_cell.angle_gamma   90.00
#
_symmetry.space_group_name_H-M   'P 1'
#
loop_
_entity.id
_entity.type
_entity.pdbx_description
1 polymer ?
#
loop_
_entity_poly.entity_id
_entity_poly.type
_entity_poly.pdbx_seq_one_letter_code
_entity_poly.pdbx_strand_id
1 'polypeptide(L)'
;MSLLVIIYITAVEPSFDPKSYYRFTTQWQGDGKSIDVVNDGINNNELILATTGVYSGQYWKITPIGDGFYRLTTQWQGDGKSLDIVNDGINNNRLILATTGAYTGQYWKITKV
;
A
#
# COMPACT_ATOMS: atom_id res chain seq x y z
N MET A 1 45.69 1.05 -20.81
CA MET A 1 44.57 1.79 -20.20
C MET A 1 43.43 0.77 -20.06
N SER A 2 43.23 0.21 -18.88
CA SER A 2 42.20 -0.82 -18.66
C SER A 2 40.88 -0.13 -18.33
N LEU A 3 39.84 -0.42 -19.11
CA LEU A 3 38.51 0.14 -18.91
C LEU A 3 37.82 -0.67 -17.80
N LEU A 4 37.58 -0.03 -16.66
CA LEU A 4 36.77 -0.60 -15.59
C LEU A 4 35.30 -0.54 -16.04
N VAL A 5 34.70 -1.68 -16.38
CA VAL A 5 33.26 -1.78 -16.63
C VAL A 5 32.57 -1.87 -15.27
N ILE A 6 31.99 -0.77 -14.82
CA ILE A 6 31.13 -0.76 -13.63
C ILE A 6 29.79 -1.35 -14.05
N ILE A 7 29.54 -2.61 -13.67
CA ILE A 7 28.23 -3.23 -13.81
C ILE A 7 27.37 -2.73 -12.66
N TYR A 8 26.46 -1.80 -12.93
CA TYR A 8 25.41 -1.43 -11.98
C TYR A 8 24.40 -2.56 -11.94
N ILE A 9 24.47 -3.42 -10.91
CA ILE A 9 23.37 -4.34 -10.61
C ILE A 9 22.29 -3.48 -9.95
N THR A 10 21.33 -2.98 -10.72
CA THR A 10 20.11 -2.41 -10.14
C THR A 10 19.35 -3.54 -9.47
N ALA A 11 19.01 -3.37 -8.19
CA ALA A 11 18.01 -4.24 -7.57
C ALA A 11 16.74 -4.20 -8.45
N VAL A 12 16.26 -5.36 -8.86
CA VAL A 12 14.97 -5.45 -9.55
C VAL A 12 13.91 -5.17 -8.50
N GLU A 13 13.48 -3.91 -8.42
CA GLU A 13 12.32 -3.52 -7.62
C GLU A 13 11.12 -4.40 -8.03
N PRO A 14 10.30 -4.87 -7.08
CA PRO A 14 9.08 -5.59 -7.43
C PRO A 14 8.24 -4.72 -8.38
N SER A 15 8.07 -5.17 -9.62
CA SER A 15 7.27 -4.46 -10.61
C SER A 15 5.79 -4.70 -10.31
N PHE A 16 5.16 -3.76 -9.62
CA PHE A 16 3.70 -3.69 -9.57
C PHE A 16 3.18 -2.99 -10.82
N ASP A 17 2.19 -3.58 -11.48
CA ASP A 17 1.50 -2.95 -12.59
C ASP A 17 0.61 -1.83 -12.03
N PRO A 18 0.89 -0.55 -12.34
CA PRO A 18 0.12 0.58 -11.82
C PRO A 18 -1.31 0.63 -12.37
N LYS A 19 -1.67 -0.22 -13.35
CA LYS A 19 -3.04 -0.37 -13.87
C LYS A 19 -3.81 -1.52 -13.21
N SER A 20 -3.14 -2.31 -12.39
CA SER A 20 -3.73 -3.47 -11.72
C SER A 20 -4.07 -3.16 -10.25
N TYR A 21 -5.01 -3.95 -9.72
CA TYR A 21 -5.33 -3.97 -8.30
C TYR A 21 -4.92 -5.30 -7.68
N TYR A 22 -4.48 -5.23 -6.44
CA TYR A 22 -3.98 -6.35 -5.64
C TYR A 22 -4.84 -6.51 -4.38
N ARG A 23 -4.73 -7.67 -3.73
CA ARG A 23 -5.25 -7.88 -2.38
C ARG A 23 -4.09 -8.12 -1.43
N PHE A 24 -4.17 -7.54 -0.24
CA PHE A 24 -3.25 -7.85 0.84
C PHE A 24 -3.89 -8.85 1.78
N THR A 25 -3.31 -10.04 1.84
CA THR A 25 -3.72 -11.12 2.75
C THR A 25 -2.61 -11.37 3.77
N THR A 26 -2.91 -12.13 4.82
CA THR A 26 -1.91 -12.58 5.78
C THR A 26 -1.88 -14.09 5.84
N GLN A 27 -0.71 -14.69 6.08
CA GLN A 27 -0.60 -16.14 6.23
C GLN A 27 -1.48 -16.70 7.36
N TRP A 28 -1.75 -15.91 8.40
CA TRP A 28 -2.58 -16.32 9.54
C TRP A 28 -4.00 -16.71 9.13
N GLN A 29 -4.62 -15.96 8.23
CA GLN A 29 -6.00 -16.21 7.78
C GLN A 29 -6.09 -16.66 6.31
N GLY A 30 -4.95 -16.72 5.61
CA GLY A 30 -4.84 -17.11 4.22
C GLY A 30 -5.65 -16.21 3.28
N ASP A 31 -6.00 -16.76 2.12
CA ASP A 31 -6.67 -16.01 1.05
C ASP A 31 -8.15 -15.70 1.33
N GLY A 32 -8.73 -16.30 2.38
CA GLY A 32 -10.11 -16.06 2.79
C GLY A 32 -10.33 -14.70 3.48
N LYS A 33 -9.25 -13.97 3.77
CA LYS A 33 -9.28 -12.69 4.46
C LYS A 33 -8.32 -11.68 3.83
N SER A 34 -8.82 -10.49 3.52
CA SER A 34 -8.06 -9.41 2.88
C SER A 34 -8.19 -8.10 3.67
N ILE A 35 -7.16 -7.27 3.61
CA ILE A 35 -7.24 -5.90 4.13
C ILE A 35 -8.30 -5.14 3.32
N ASP A 36 -9.28 -4.61 4.04
CA ASP A 36 -10.39 -3.82 3.53
C ASP A 36 -10.45 -2.48 4.26
N VAL A 37 -11.10 -1.50 3.64
CA VAL A 37 -11.45 -0.24 4.30
C VAL A 37 -12.93 -0.33 4.66
N VAL A 38 -13.23 -0.08 5.93
CA VAL A 38 -14.62 -0.04 6.41
C VAL A 38 -15.40 1.00 5.60
N ASN A 39 -16.58 0.60 5.12
CA ASN A 39 -17.49 1.43 4.34
C ASN A 39 -18.90 1.29 4.91
N ASP A 40 -19.08 1.80 6.12
CA ASP A 40 -20.35 1.82 6.85
C ASP A 40 -21.04 3.19 6.79
N GLY A 41 -20.48 4.15 6.05
CA GLY A 41 -20.98 5.52 5.95
C GLY A 41 -20.57 6.43 7.11
N ILE A 42 -19.92 5.90 8.15
CA ILE A 42 -19.50 6.62 9.36
C ILE A 42 -17.96 6.58 9.45
N ASN A 43 -17.39 5.39 9.40
CA ASN A 43 -15.96 5.09 9.52
C ASN A 43 -15.40 4.71 8.15
N ASN A 44 -15.16 5.72 7.31
CA ASN A 44 -14.70 5.52 5.92
C ASN A 44 -13.16 5.54 5.77
N ASN A 45 -12.44 5.36 6.87
CA ASN A 45 -10.97 5.41 6.94
C ASN A 45 -10.35 4.29 7.77
N GLU A 46 -11.15 3.43 8.40
CA GLU A 46 -10.64 2.35 9.24
C GLU A 46 -10.31 1.11 8.42
N LEU A 47 -9.26 0.42 8.82
CA LEU A 47 -8.73 -0.75 8.14
C LEU A 47 -9.12 -2.00 8.92
N ILE A 48 -9.67 -3.00 8.25
CA ILE A 48 -10.04 -4.28 8.84
C ILE A 48 -9.53 -5.43 7.98
N LEU A 49 -9.39 -6.60 8.60
CA LEU A 49 -9.17 -7.84 7.87
C LEU A 49 -10.54 -8.54 7.66
N ALA A 50 -11.14 -8.30 6.50
CA ALA A 50 -12.50 -8.75 6.17
C ALA A 50 -12.50 -9.99 5.28
N THR A 51 -13.64 -10.69 5.18
CA THR A 51 -13.81 -11.80 4.23
C THR A 51 -13.50 -11.34 2.81
N THR A 52 -12.60 -12.04 2.14
CA THR A 52 -12.23 -11.76 0.75
C THR A 52 -13.47 -11.86 -0.15
N GLY A 53 -13.72 -10.82 -0.95
CA GLY A 53 -14.85 -10.77 -1.87
C GLY A 53 -14.71 -9.67 -2.91
N VAL A 54 -15.78 -9.42 -3.67
CA VAL A 54 -15.79 -8.39 -4.73
C VAL A 54 -16.08 -7.02 -4.13
N TYR A 55 -15.15 -6.53 -3.31
CA TYR A 55 -15.28 -5.28 -2.58
C TYR A 55 -14.19 -4.29 -3.00
N SER A 56 -14.59 -3.10 -3.44
CA SER A 56 -13.67 -2.07 -3.94
C SER A 56 -12.70 -1.53 -2.87
N GLY A 57 -13.02 -1.72 -1.58
CA GLY A 57 -12.12 -1.40 -0.47
C GLY A 57 -10.98 -2.43 -0.28
N GLN A 58 -11.11 -3.64 -0.86
CA GLN A 58 -10.09 -4.70 -0.82
C GLN A 58 -9.11 -4.65 -2.00
N TYR A 59 -9.39 -3.81 -2.99
CA TYR A 59 -8.61 -3.70 -4.22
C TYR A 59 -7.62 -2.56 -4.10
N TRP A 60 -6.36 -2.91 -3.86
CA TRP A 60 -5.28 -1.97 -3.62
C TRP A 60 -4.44 -1.74 -4.87
N LYS A 61 -4.32 -0.49 -5.28
CA LYS A 61 -3.40 -0.04 -6.34
C LYS A 61 -2.07 0.33 -5.69
N ILE A 62 -0.98 -0.17 -6.25
CA ILE A 62 0.38 0.05 -5.74
C ILE A 62 1.11 0.91 -6.78
N THR A 63 1.30 2.19 -6.48
CA THR A 63 1.87 3.17 -7.41
C THR A 63 3.28 3.56 -6.96
N PRO A 64 4.33 3.36 -7.78
CA PRO A 64 5.68 3.81 -7.43
C PRO A 64 5.72 5.34 -7.38
N ILE A 65 6.39 5.90 -6.38
CA ILE A 65 6.53 7.36 -6.18
C ILE A 65 7.99 7.84 -6.15
N GLY A 66 8.94 6.96 -6.46
CA GLY A 66 10.39 7.23 -6.44
C GLY A 66 11.08 6.59 -5.23
N ASP A 67 12.41 6.50 -5.30
CA ASP A 67 13.29 6.05 -4.21
C ASP A 67 12.94 4.70 -3.55
N GLY A 68 12.29 3.80 -4.29
CA GLY A 68 11.85 2.48 -3.80
C GLY A 68 10.61 2.53 -2.89
N PHE A 69 9.89 3.65 -2.90
CA PHE A 69 8.62 3.81 -2.18
C PHE A 69 7.41 3.70 -3.10
N TYR A 70 6.30 3.29 -2.50
CA TYR A 70 5.01 3.11 -3.13
C TYR A 70 3.93 3.86 -2.36
N ARG A 71 2.95 4.37 -3.10
CA ARG A 71 1.67 4.82 -2.56
C ARG A 71 0.62 3.74 -2.77
N LEU A 72 -0.15 3.47 -1.72
CA LEU A 72 -1.19 2.46 -1.71
C LEU A 72 -2.55 3.16 -1.62
N THR A 73 -3.38 2.98 -2.64
CA THR A 73 -4.75 3.53 -2.72
C THR A 73 -5.72 2.38 -2.96
N THR A 74 -7.00 2.55 -2.62
CA THR A 74 -8.02 1.53 -2.94
C THR A 74 -8.79 1.90 -4.20
N GLN A 75 -9.43 0.93 -4.85
CA GLN A 75 -10.36 1.22 -5.95
C GLN A 75 -11.53 2.09 -5.49
N TRP A 76 -11.98 1.94 -4.23
CA TRP A 76 -13.14 2.65 -3.70
C TRP A 76 -12.97 4.16 -3.62
N GLN A 77 -11.95 4.65 -2.90
CA GLN A 77 -11.73 6.10 -2.73
C GLN A 77 -10.69 6.66 -3.72
N GLY A 78 -10.14 5.80 -4.57
CA GLY A 78 -9.24 6.16 -5.65
C GLY A 78 -7.98 6.88 -5.17
N ASP A 79 -7.37 7.64 -6.06
CA ASP A 79 -6.08 8.28 -5.81
C ASP A 79 -6.15 9.45 -4.79
N GLY A 80 -7.35 9.87 -4.37
CA GLY A 80 -7.55 10.94 -3.39
C GLY A 80 -7.28 10.52 -1.94
N LYS A 81 -7.22 9.21 -1.67
CA LYS A 81 -7.07 8.66 -0.31
C LYS A 81 -6.06 7.51 -0.29
N SER A 82 -5.05 7.61 0.55
CA SER A 82 -3.91 6.69 0.64
C SER A 82 -3.82 6.00 2.00
N LEU A 83 -3.25 4.80 2.03
CA LEU A 83 -2.85 4.15 3.28
C LEU A 83 -1.82 5.01 3.99
N ASP A 84 -2.07 5.31 5.25
CA ASP A 84 -1.25 6.18 6.09
C ASP A 84 -1.07 5.56 7.46
N ILE A 85 0.07 5.84 8.09
CA ILE A 85 0.29 5.61 9.51
C ILE A 85 -0.09 6.87 10.26
N VAL A 86 -0.97 6.76 11.27
CA VAL A 86 -1.22 7.88 12.17
C VAL A 86 0.12 8.25 12.83
N ASN A 87 0.49 9.53 12.83
CA ASN A 87 1.73 10.02 13.44
C ASN A 87 1.45 11.26 14.32
N ASP A 88 0.65 11.08 15.36
CA ASP A 88 0.22 12.12 16.30
C ASP A 88 1.04 12.11 17.62
N GLY A 89 2.06 11.25 17.70
CA GLY A 89 2.90 11.06 18.88
C GLY A 89 2.34 10.09 19.92
N ILE A 90 1.10 9.62 19.75
CA ILE A 90 0.41 8.73 20.70
C ILE A 90 0.00 7.41 20.02
N ASN A 91 -0.56 7.49 18.82
CA ASN A 91 -1.17 6.40 18.07
C ASN A 91 -0.32 5.98 16.86
N ASN A 92 1.02 6.02 17.00
CA ASN A 92 1.98 5.87 15.91
C ASN A 92 2.05 4.49 15.24
N ASN A 93 1.17 3.57 15.62
CA ASN A 93 1.08 2.20 15.11
C ASN A 93 -0.28 1.89 14.45
N ARG A 94 -1.14 2.90 14.24
CA ARG A 94 -2.47 2.71 13.66
C ARG A 94 -2.51 3.10 12.19
N LEU A 95 -2.88 2.15 11.33
CA LEU A 95 -3.12 2.41 9.92
C LEU A 95 -4.51 3.03 9.70
N ILE A 96 -4.59 3.98 8.77
CA ILE A 96 -5.83 4.60 8.31
C ILE A 96 -5.79 4.85 6.80
N LEU A 97 -6.95 5.15 6.21
CA LEU A 97 -7.04 5.77 4.89
C LEU A 97 -7.16 7.30 5.04
N ALA A 98 -6.13 8.04 4.66
CA ALA A 98 -6.05 9.50 4.81
C ALA A 98 -6.03 10.23 3.47
N THR A 99 -6.26 11.54 3.47
CA THR A 99 -6.13 12.34 2.23
C THR A 99 -4.73 12.20 1.66
N THR A 100 -4.64 11.85 0.38
CA THR A 100 -3.38 11.71 -0.32
C THR A 100 -2.62 13.03 -0.31
N GLY A 101 -1.34 12.99 0.05
CA GLY A 101 -0.47 14.16 0.04
C GLY A 101 1.01 13.80 0.11
N ALA A 102 1.85 14.81 0.33
CA ALA A 102 3.29 14.66 0.48
C ALA A 102 3.66 14.29 1.93
N TYR A 103 3.11 13.18 2.42
CA TYR A 103 3.28 12.73 3.80
C TYR A 103 4.11 11.45 3.83
N THR A 104 5.20 11.44 4.59
CA THR A 104 6.10 10.28 4.68
C THR A 104 5.42 9.05 5.27
N GLY A 105 4.36 9.24 6.07
CA GLY A 105 3.52 8.15 6.57
C GLY A 105 2.74 7.40 5.47
N GLN A 106 2.62 7.99 4.28
CA GLN A 106 1.95 7.39 3.11
C GLN A 106 2.91 6.71 2.15
N TYR A 107 4.22 6.72 2.46
CA TYR A 107 5.27 6.22 1.57
C TYR A 107 5.73 4.85 2.07
N TRP A 108 5.23 3.81 1.42
CA TRP A 108 5.43 2.44 1.84
C TRP A 108 6.57 1.81 1.08
N LYS A 109 7.49 1.15 1.79
CA LYS A 109 8.49 0.28 1.17
C LYS A 109 8.00 -1.16 1.25
N ILE A 110 7.99 -1.86 0.12
CA ILE A 110 7.59 -3.27 0.04
C ILE A 110 8.85 -4.07 -0.28
N THR A 111 9.34 -4.84 0.70
CA THR A 111 10.53 -5.67 0.56
C THR A 111 10.17 -7.14 0.63
N LYS A 112 10.79 -7.95 -0.22
CA LYS A 112 10.76 -9.40 -0.07
C LYS A 112 11.54 -9.79 1.20
N VAL A 113 10.94 -10.65 2.03
CA VAL A 113 11.59 -11.28 3.20
C VAL A 113 11.93 -12.74 2.93
#